data_AF-A0A8T0AAV8-F1
#
_entry.id   AF-A0A8T0AAV8-F1
#
_cell.length_a   1.000
_cell.length_b   1.000
_cell.length_c   1.000
_cell.angle_alpha   90.00
_cell.angle_beta   90.00
_cell.angle_gamma   90.00
#
_symmetry.space_group_name_H-M   'P 1'
#
loop_
_entity.id
_entity.type
_entity.pdbx_description
1 polymer ?
#
loop_
_entity_poly.entity_id
_entity_poly.type
_entity_poly.pdbx_seq_one_letter_code
_entity_poly.pdbx_strand_id
1 'polypeptide(L)'
;MDDDLFQLRQLPVVKFRRTGDSAYSEYECGTRDQMVQVEGGNADSGSVALSDGAPVPQEFANPTDDTFMVEDAVEAIGFGQFQWKLSILTGLSWMADAMEMMILSILAPQLHCEWRLPNWQVALLTSMVFIGMMISSSLWGNISDKYGRKTGLKMSVLWTLFYGILSAFAPIYGWILFIRALVGFGIGGAPQSVTLYAEFLPMRSRATCILLIEVFWALGTVFEVLLAILVMPTLGWRWLLALSTIPLFIFAILCFWLPESARYDVLSGNQEKALNTLKRIAAENKVPMPLGKLIVARQEERGKIKDLFLPHFRWTTVLLWFIWFSNAFSYYGLVLLTTELFQEGGACGRTNGSKTEPNCNLECKYLNSDDYKDLLWTTLSEFPGLLVTLWAIDRLGRRKTMALCFLVFSLCIVPLYACVGRTSLTVLIFIARAFIAGGFQAAYVYTPEVYPTATRALGLGTSSGMARVGALITPFVAQVMLEWSVYLTLSVYCCCCLLAAVAACALPIETTGRGLQESSHREWGQEMKGRDSIPRSNSSSISQQ
;
A
#
# COMPACT_ATOMS: atom_id res chain seq x y z
N MET A 1 -11.63 -11.38 57.09
CA MET A 1 -10.47 -10.52 56.75
C MET A 1 -9.36 -11.51 56.54
N ASP A 2 -8.82 -11.60 55.32
CA ASP A 2 -7.88 -12.63 54.81
C ASP A 2 -8.46 -13.81 53.99
N ASP A 3 -9.31 -13.54 52.98
CA ASP A 3 -9.56 -14.54 51.92
C ASP A 3 -9.63 -13.98 50.47
N ASP A 4 -9.57 -12.65 50.27
CA ASP A 4 -9.77 -12.05 48.93
C ASP A 4 -8.49 -11.64 48.18
N LEU A 5 -7.28 -11.96 48.68
CA LEU A 5 -6.03 -11.55 48.03
C LEU A 5 -5.41 -12.59 47.07
N PHE A 6 -6.01 -13.77 46.91
CA PHE A 6 -5.41 -14.88 46.14
C PHE A 6 -5.91 -15.07 44.70
N GLN A 7 -6.85 -14.23 44.21
CA GLN A 7 -7.39 -14.37 42.85
C GLN A 7 -6.80 -13.43 41.78
N LEU A 8 -5.82 -12.58 42.09
CA LEU A 8 -5.18 -11.68 41.11
C LEU A 8 -3.98 -12.29 40.36
N ARG A 9 -3.82 -13.63 40.36
CA ARG A 9 -2.63 -14.30 39.82
C ARG A 9 -2.92 -15.38 38.78
N GLN A 10 -3.76 -15.12 37.79
CA GLN A 10 -3.80 -15.91 36.56
C GLN A 10 -4.14 -15.05 35.34
N LEU A 11 -3.22 -14.16 34.96
CA LEU A 11 -3.07 -13.77 33.56
C LEU A 11 -1.94 -14.63 32.97
N PRO A 12 -2.05 -15.13 31.73
CA PRO A 12 -0.97 -15.90 31.13
C PRO A 12 0.25 -14.99 30.95
N VAL A 13 1.27 -15.22 31.77
CA VAL A 13 2.60 -14.66 31.55
C VAL A 13 3.15 -15.36 30.32
N VAL A 14 3.11 -14.67 29.17
CA VAL A 14 3.79 -15.13 27.96
C VAL A 14 5.29 -14.98 28.21
N LYS A 15 5.93 -16.05 28.68
CA LYS A 15 7.39 -16.15 28.70
C LYS A 15 7.88 -16.29 27.26
N PHE A 16 8.65 -15.31 26.79
CA PHE A 16 9.27 -15.38 25.47
C PHE A 16 10.42 -16.40 25.49
N ARG A 17 10.46 -17.25 24.46
CA ARG A 17 11.53 -18.20 24.19
C ARG A 17 12.71 -17.43 23.60
N ARG A 18 13.94 -17.71 24.07
CA ARG A 18 15.19 -17.21 23.49
C ARG A 18 15.21 -17.43 21.97
N THR A 19 15.14 -16.36 21.19
CA THR A 19 15.50 -16.36 19.76
C THR A 19 16.98 -15.97 19.67
N GLY A 20 17.83 -17.00 19.69
CA GLY A 20 19.30 -16.85 19.65
C GLY A 20 20.07 -18.13 19.35
N ASP A 21 19.48 -19.31 19.54
CA ASP A 21 20.13 -20.56 19.17
C ASP A 21 19.74 -20.95 17.74
N SER A 22 20.61 -20.58 16.81
CA SER A 22 20.68 -21.22 15.49
C SER A 22 20.79 -22.73 15.67
N ALA A 23 19.88 -23.46 15.02
CA ALA A 23 19.93 -24.92 14.92
C ALA A 23 21.27 -25.37 14.32
N TYR A 24 22.18 -25.85 15.17
CA TYR A 24 23.33 -26.65 14.76
C TYR A 24 23.12 -28.08 15.26
N SER A 25 22.87 -28.96 14.28
CA SER A 25 23.17 -30.40 14.25
C SER A 25 22.90 -31.24 15.50
N GLU A 26 21.71 -31.86 15.55
CA GLU A 26 21.58 -33.21 16.11
C GLU A 26 21.61 -34.19 14.92
N TYR A 27 22.73 -34.88 14.70
CA TYR A 27 22.84 -36.25 14.14
C TYR A 27 24.34 -36.67 14.10
N GLU A 28 24.61 -37.87 14.63
CA GLU A 28 25.90 -38.61 14.72
C GLU A 28 26.91 -38.13 15.78
N CYS A 29 27.60 -38.94 16.59
CA CYS A 29 27.85 -40.39 16.60
C CYS A 29 28.19 -40.85 18.03
N GLY A 30 27.94 -42.12 18.35
CA GLY A 30 28.25 -42.72 19.64
C GLY A 30 29.75 -42.96 19.91
N THR A 31 29.98 -43.29 21.18
CA THR A 31 31.11 -44.05 21.73
C THR A 31 32.50 -43.41 21.75
N ARG A 32 32.93 -42.94 22.93
CA ARG A 32 34.24 -43.31 23.53
C ARG A 32 34.41 -42.76 24.95
N ASP A 33 34.74 -43.67 25.85
CA ASP A 33 35.36 -43.41 27.16
C ASP A 33 36.63 -42.57 27.04
N GLN A 34 36.83 -41.63 27.97
CA GLN A 34 38.12 -41.43 28.66
C GLN A 34 37.98 -40.48 29.87
N MET A 35 38.36 -41.03 31.03
CA MET A 35 38.73 -40.30 32.26
C MET A 35 39.88 -39.32 32.01
N VAL A 36 39.84 -38.13 32.63
CA VAL A 36 41.02 -37.47 33.24
C VAL A 36 40.58 -36.57 34.41
N GLN A 37 41.10 -36.83 35.61
CA GLN A 37 41.17 -35.95 36.80
C GLN A 37 42.35 -34.97 36.69
N VAL A 38 42.26 -33.74 37.24
CA VAL A 38 43.33 -32.93 37.92
C VAL A 38 42.61 -31.81 38.71
N GLU A 39 42.48 -31.85 40.04
CA GLU A 39 43.35 -31.31 41.13
C GLU A 39 43.30 -29.78 41.39
N GLY A 40 42.77 -29.42 42.57
CA GLY A 40 43.48 -28.71 43.65
C GLY A 40 43.84 -27.21 43.55
N GLY A 41 43.27 -26.39 44.44
CA GLY A 41 43.80 -25.05 44.76
C GLY A 41 42.97 -24.29 45.81
N ASN A 42 43.45 -24.27 47.06
CA ASN A 42 42.85 -23.70 48.26
C ASN A 42 43.50 -22.32 48.57
N ALA A 43 42.74 -21.27 48.90
CA ALA A 43 43.26 -20.09 49.62
C ALA A 43 42.15 -19.16 50.21
N ASP A 44 42.10 -19.17 51.54
CA ASP A 44 41.75 -18.11 52.51
C ASP A 44 40.36 -17.45 52.57
N SER A 45 39.55 -18.03 53.47
CA SER A 45 38.51 -17.36 54.25
C SER A 45 39.09 -16.39 55.29
N GLY A 46 38.70 -15.12 55.20
CA GLY A 46 38.69 -14.17 56.32
C GLY A 46 37.24 -13.80 56.66
N SER A 47 36.79 -14.17 57.86
CA SER A 47 35.41 -13.99 58.35
C SER A 47 35.18 -12.62 58.98
N VAL A 48 34.08 -11.94 58.62
CA VAL A 48 33.46 -10.90 59.46
C VAL A 48 31.93 -11.08 59.47
N ALA A 49 31.45 -11.46 60.66
CA ALA A 49 30.13 -11.36 61.29
C ALA A 49 28.84 -11.36 60.43
N LEU A 50 28.02 -12.39 60.68
CA LEU A 50 26.59 -12.46 60.37
C LEU A 50 25.77 -11.50 61.25
N SER A 51 24.87 -10.74 60.65
CA SER A 51 23.61 -10.33 61.26
C SER A 51 22.48 -10.51 60.25
N ASP A 52 21.67 -11.54 60.49
CA ASP A 52 20.32 -11.83 60.00
C ASP A 52 19.98 -11.55 58.52
N GLY A 53 19.90 -12.64 57.76
CA GLY A 53 19.31 -12.70 56.44
C GLY A 53 19.79 -13.95 55.70
N ALA A 54 18.93 -14.94 55.53
CA ALA A 54 19.26 -16.20 54.89
C ALA A 54 19.96 -16.00 53.52
N PRO A 55 21.00 -16.78 53.19
CA PRO A 55 21.64 -16.70 51.88
C PRO A 55 20.65 -17.21 50.83
N VAL A 56 20.25 -16.31 49.94
CA VAL A 56 19.58 -16.66 48.71
C VAL A 56 20.55 -17.54 47.91
N PRO A 57 20.15 -18.74 47.44
CA PRO A 57 21.00 -19.57 46.59
C PRO A 57 21.49 -18.77 45.38
N GLN A 58 22.75 -18.95 45.00
CA GLN A 58 23.39 -18.25 43.87
C GLN A 58 22.76 -18.55 42.49
N GLU A 59 21.67 -19.34 42.45
CA GLU A 59 20.78 -19.50 41.29
C GLU A 59 19.72 -18.38 41.16
N PHE A 60 19.54 -17.53 42.17
CA PHE A 60 18.54 -16.45 42.16
C PHE A 60 19.15 -15.03 42.07
N ALA A 61 20.46 -14.93 41.88
CA ALA A 61 21.15 -13.67 41.56
C ALA A 61 21.24 -13.42 40.04
N ASN A 62 20.26 -13.90 39.26
CA ASN A 62 20.15 -13.58 37.84
C ASN A 62 18.99 -12.58 37.66
N PRO A 63 19.24 -11.26 37.62
CA PRO A 63 18.20 -10.32 37.20
C PRO A 63 17.80 -10.73 35.79
N THR A 64 16.55 -11.12 35.61
CA THR A 64 15.98 -11.59 34.34
C THR A 64 16.36 -10.64 33.20
N ASP A 65 17.27 -11.10 32.34
CA ASP A 65 17.69 -10.48 31.08
C ASP A 65 16.60 -10.65 30.00
N ASP A 66 15.34 -10.48 30.38
CA ASP A 66 14.24 -10.50 29.43
C ASP A 66 14.40 -9.25 28.54
N THR A 67 14.66 -9.44 27.26
CA THR A 67 14.75 -8.37 26.26
C THR A 67 13.66 -8.57 25.24
N PHE A 68 13.05 -7.47 24.77
CA PHE A 68 12.03 -7.51 23.73
C PHE A 68 12.30 -6.47 22.64
N MET A 69 11.89 -6.75 21.41
CA MET A 69 11.94 -5.81 20.28
C MET A 69 10.65 -5.01 20.16
N VAL A 70 10.66 -3.94 19.35
CA VAL A 70 9.46 -3.13 19.09
C VAL A 70 8.36 -4.00 18.47
N GLU A 71 8.74 -4.86 17.54
CA GLU A 71 7.84 -5.79 16.86
C GLU A 71 7.17 -6.77 17.84
N ASP A 72 7.94 -7.34 18.78
CA ASP A 72 7.42 -8.23 19.83
C ASP A 72 6.44 -7.50 20.76
N ALA A 73 6.74 -6.23 21.08
CA ALA A 73 5.86 -5.42 21.91
C ALA A 73 4.55 -5.07 21.20
N VAL A 74 4.59 -4.72 19.92
CA VAL A 74 3.38 -4.45 19.13
C VAL A 74 2.54 -5.72 18.98
N GLU A 75 3.16 -6.89 18.80
CA GLU A 75 2.46 -8.17 18.74
C GLU A 75 1.81 -8.53 20.08
N ALA A 76 2.52 -8.33 21.20
CA ALA A 76 2.01 -8.59 22.54
C ALA A 76 0.86 -7.65 22.95
N ILE A 77 0.94 -6.37 22.58
CA ILE A 77 -0.12 -5.39 22.85
C ILE A 77 -1.36 -5.66 21.97
N GLY A 78 -1.15 -6.19 20.76
CA GLY A 78 -2.21 -6.55 19.83
C GLY A 78 -2.98 -5.36 19.26
N PHE A 79 -4.03 -5.66 18.50
CA PHE A 79 -4.89 -4.67 17.87
C PHE A 79 -6.01 -4.20 18.81
N GLY A 80 -6.13 -2.89 19.01
CA GLY A 80 -7.12 -2.29 19.91
C GLY A 80 -7.58 -0.89 19.50
N GLN A 81 -8.05 -0.11 20.47
CA GLN A 81 -8.63 1.22 20.24
C GLN A 81 -7.63 2.21 19.63
N PHE A 82 -6.35 2.11 20.03
CA PHE A 82 -5.30 2.97 19.50
C PHE A 82 -5.15 2.80 17.98
N GLN A 83 -5.08 1.55 17.51
CA GLN A 83 -4.92 1.24 16.08
C GLN A 83 -6.15 1.65 15.27
N TRP A 84 -7.36 1.57 15.83
CA TRP A 84 -8.57 2.08 15.18
C TRP A 84 -8.53 3.60 15.01
N LYS A 85 -8.17 4.35 16.06
CA LYS A 85 -8.01 5.82 15.97
C LYS A 85 -6.94 6.21 14.95
N LEU A 86 -5.82 5.49 14.98
CA LEU A 86 -4.72 5.70 14.03
C LEU A 86 -5.17 5.42 12.59
N SER A 87 -5.93 4.34 12.37
CA SER A 87 -6.48 3.98 11.06
C SER A 87 -7.36 5.08 10.47
N ILE A 88 -8.26 5.67 11.26
CA ILE A 88 -9.10 6.79 10.83
C ILE A 88 -8.22 7.99 10.45
N LEU A 89 -7.21 8.31 11.26
CA LEU A 89 -6.34 9.44 11.01
C LEU A 89 -5.50 9.26 9.73
N THR A 90 -4.83 8.12 9.57
CA THR A 90 -4.06 7.82 8.35
C THR A 90 -4.96 7.65 7.13
N GLY A 91 -6.16 7.09 7.33
CA GLY A 91 -7.20 6.94 6.32
C GLY A 91 -7.70 8.28 5.77
N LEU A 92 -7.83 9.32 6.60
CA LEU A 92 -8.16 10.67 6.13
C LEU A 92 -7.11 11.24 5.17
N SER A 93 -5.82 10.97 5.41
CA SER A 93 -4.75 11.37 4.48
C SER A 93 -4.84 10.60 3.16
N TRP A 94 -5.20 9.31 3.20
CA TRP A 94 -5.38 8.49 2.01
C TRP A 94 -6.62 8.89 1.21
N MET A 95 -7.70 9.22 1.92
CA MET A 95 -8.94 9.76 1.35
C MET A 95 -8.70 11.07 0.61
N ALA A 96 -7.92 11.98 1.21
CA ALA A 96 -7.56 13.24 0.59
C ALA A 96 -6.73 13.06 -0.70
N ASP A 97 -5.80 12.11 -0.71
CA ASP A 97 -5.04 11.76 -1.90
C ASP A 97 -5.96 11.28 -3.03
N ALA A 98 -6.90 10.37 -2.71
CA ALA A 98 -7.88 9.88 -3.66
C ALA A 98 -8.78 10.99 -4.23
N MET A 99 -9.16 11.98 -3.40
CA MET A 99 -9.92 13.15 -3.85
C MET A 99 -9.11 14.02 -4.82
N GLU A 100 -7.85 14.30 -4.52
CA GLU A 100 -6.96 15.06 -5.42
C GLU A 100 -6.66 14.32 -6.73
N MET A 101 -6.71 12.99 -6.73
CA MET A 101 -6.63 12.21 -7.96
C MET A 101 -7.93 12.22 -8.77
N MET A 102 -9.08 12.17 -8.10
CA MET A 102 -10.39 12.22 -8.75
C MET A 102 -10.72 13.61 -9.32
N ILE A 103 -10.36 14.69 -8.62
CA ILE A 103 -10.67 16.05 -9.07
C ILE A 103 -10.08 16.36 -10.44
N LEU A 104 -8.98 15.70 -10.84
CA LEU A 104 -8.34 15.88 -12.14
C LEU A 104 -9.23 15.46 -13.30
N SER A 105 -10.04 14.40 -13.18
CA SER A 105 -10.96 13.99 -14.25
C SER A 105 -12.14 14.97 -14.40
N ILE A 106 -12.54 15.63 -13.32
CA ILE A 106 -13.64 16.61 -13.32
C ILE A 106 -13.14 17.99 -13.78
N LEU A 107 -11.95 18.39 -13.32
CA LEU A 107 -11.37 19.70 -13.56
C LEU A 107 -10.87 19.85 -15.00
N ALA A 108 -10.28 18.80 -15.58
CA ALA A 108 -9.75 18.79 -16.95
C ALA A 108 -10.76 19.28 -18.00
N PRO A 109 -11.94 18.65 -18.16
CA PRO A 109 -12.95 19.08 -19.14
C PRO A 109 -13.53 20.46 -18.83
N GLN A 110 -13.64 20.82 -17.55
CA GLN A 110 -14.12 22.15 -17.17
C GLN A 110 -13.17 23.27 -17.63
N LEU A 111 -11.86 23.10 -17.40
CA LEU A 111 -10.87 24.10 -17.78
C LEU A 111 -10.61 24.14 -19.28
N HIS A 112 -10.73 22.99 -19.97
CA HIS A 112 -10.76 22.92 -21.43
C HIS A 112 -11.77 23.93 -21.99
N CYS A 113 -12.97 23.95 -21.41
CA CYS A 113 -14.03 24.83 -21.82
C CYS A 113 -13.86 26.30 -21.42
N GLU A 114 -13.58 26.55 -20.14
CA GLU A 114 -13.47 27.90 -19.59
C GLU A 114 -12.39 28.73 -20.31
N TRP A 115 -11.25 28.11 -20.59
CA TRP A 115 -10.09 28.79 -21.18
C TRP A 115 -9.80 28.40 -22.62
N ARG A 116 -10.66 27.56 -23.24
CA ARG A 116 -10.50 27.06 -24.62
C ARG A 116 -9.10 26.48 -24.86
N LEU A 117 -8.66 25.65 -23.92
CA LEU A 117 -7.32 25.07 -23.96
C LEU A 117 -7.26 23.97 -25.01
N PRO A 118 -6.15 23.81 -25.75
CA PRO A 118 -5.93 22.61 -26.55
C PRO A 118 -5.70 21.37 -25.65
N ASN A 119 -5.97 20.18 -26.17
CA ASN A 119 -5.96 18.94 -25.38
C ASN A 119 -4.61 18.56 -24.79
N TRP A 120 -3.52 18.89 -25.48
CA TRP A 120 -2.19 18.69 -24.92
C TRP A 120 -1.95 19.55 -23.67
N GLN A 121 -2.60 20.73 -23.53
CA GLN A 121 -2.52 21.54 -22.31
C GLN A 121 -3.36 20.93 -21.18
N VAL A 122 -4.51 20.33 -21.51
CA VAL A 122 -5.35 19.61 -20.55
C VAL A 122 -4.61 18.37 -20.03
N ALA A 123 -4.01 17.59 -20.92
CA ALA A 123 -3.15 16.46 -20.58
C ALA A 123 -1.91 16.87 -19.79
N LEU A 124 -1.30 18.01 -20.13
CA LEU A 124 -0.16 18.51 -19.37
C LEU A 124 -0.56 18.90 -17.94
N LEU A 125 -1.77 19.43 -17.72
CA LEU A 125 -2.26 19.78 -16.38
C LEU A 125 -2.31 18.56 -15.45
N THR A 126 -2.86 17.45 -15.94
CA THR A 126 -3.00 16.20 -15.19
C THR A 126 -1.65 15.49 -15.06
N SER A 127 -0.85 15.42 -16.13
CA SER A 127 0.51 14.85 -16.10
C SER A 127 1.44 15.58 -15.12
N MET A 128 1.38 16.90 -15.00
CA MET A 128 2.25 17.66 -14.09
C MET A 128 2.02 17.29 -12.61
N VAL A 129 0.82 16.89 -12.22
CA VAL A 129 0.54 16.36 -10.87
C VAL A 129 1.32 15.06 -10.65
N PHE A 130 1.28 14.14 -11.62
CA PHE A 130 2.04 12.89 -11.56
C PHE A 130 3.56 13.11 -11.59
N ILE A 131 4.05 14.08 -12.36
CA ILE A 131 5.48 14.49 -12.32
C ILE A 131 5.86 14.96 -10.92
N GLY A 132 5.05 15.84 -10.34
CA GLY A 132 5.24 16.33 -8.96
C GLY A 132 5.32 15.18 -7.97
N MET A 133 4.37 14.24 -8.03
CA MET A 133 4.31 13.06 -7.15
C MET A 133 5.52 12.14 -7.33
N MET A 134 5.99 11.95 -8.56
CA MET A 134 7.14 11.10 -8.86
C MET A 134 8.42 11.66 -8.24
N ILE A 135 8.71 12.95 -8.50
CA ILE A 135 9.91 13.63 -8.00
C ILE A 135 9.90 13.69 -6.47
N SER A 136 8.75 13.98 -5.86
CA SER A 136 8.66 14.20 -4.43
C SER A 136 8.70 12.93 -3.60
N SER A 137 8.27 11.79 -4.14
CA SER A 137 8.18 10.54 -3.37
C SER A 137 9.50 10.09 -2.72
N SER A 138 10.61 10.21 -3.44
CA SER A 138 11.95 9.91 -2.91
C SER A 138 12.39 10.95 -1.88
N LEU A 139 12.02 12.22 -2.08
CA LEU A 139 12.31 13.29 -1.14
C LEU A 139 11.54 13.11 0.18
N TRP A 140 10.24 12.88 0.12
CA TRP A 140 9.42 12.61 1.31
C TRP A 140 9.82 11.31 2.00
N GLY A 141 10.23 10.28 1.25
CA GLY A 141 10.81 9.06 1.81
C GLY A 141 12.08 9.35 2.63
N ASN A 142 13.02 10.13 2.06
CA ASN A 142 14.26 10.51 2.76
C ASN A 142 14.00 11.42 3.96
N ILE A 143 13.07 12.38 3.84
CA ILE A 143 12.68 13.27 4.95
C ILE A 143 12.05 12.44 6.07
N SER A 144 11.17 11.51 5.72
CA SER A 144 10.51 10.62 6.68
C SER A 144 11.48 9.67 7.37
N ASP A 145 12.49 9.16 6.66
CA ASP A 145 13.52 8.29 7.25
C ASP A 145 14.49 9.08 8.16
N LYS A 146 14.75 10.37 7.87
CA LYS A 146 15.72 11.20 8.61
C LYS A 146 15.13 12.00 9.78
N TYR A 147 13.91 12.50 9.64
CA TYR A 147 13.26 13.40 10.61
C TYR A 147 12.03 12.78 11.28
N GLY A 148 11.70 11.54 10.94
CA GLY A 148 10.56 10.80 11.48
C GLY A 148 9.36 10.77 10.53
N ARG A 149 8.57 9.71 10.67
CA ARG A 149 7.41 9.39 9.83
C ARG A 149 6.26 10.36 10.05
N LYS A 150 5.99 10.72 11.31
CA LYS A 150 5.01 11.76 11.65
C LYS A 150 5.40 13.10 11.04
N THR A 151 6.66 13.49 11.18
CA THR A 151 7.15 14.79 10.69
C THR A 151 7.03 14.88 9.16
N GLY A 152 7.46 13.84 8.45
CA GLY A 152 7.33 13.76 6.99
C GLY A 152 5.88 13.86 6.52
N LEU A 153 4.99 13.08 7.12
CA LEU A 153 3.56 13.08 6.77
C LEU A 153 2.89 14.43 7.08
N LYS A 154 3.21 15.05 8.22
CA LYS A 154 2.66 16.36 8.58
C LYS A 154 3.10 17.44 7.57
N MET A 155 4.39 17.45 7.20
CA MET A 155 4.91 18.42 6.24
C MET A 155 4.27 18.24 4.86
N SER A 156 4.12 17.01 4.39
CA SER A 156 3.52 16.74 3.07
C SER A 156 2.04 17.14 3.02
N VAL A 157 1.25 16.83 4.06
CA VAL A 157 -0.17 17.19 4.12
C VAL A 157 -0.36 18.71 4.20
N LEU A 158 0.43 19.41 5.01
CA LEU A 158 0.36 20.87 5.08
C LEU A 158 0.75 21.54 3.76
N TRP A 159 1.72 20.95 3.05
CA TRP A 159 2.11 21.40 1.70
C TRP A 159 0.96 21.23 0.71
N THR A 160 0.36 20.04 0.64
CA THR A 160 -0.79 19.77 -0.24
C THR A 160 -1.97 20.69 0.09
N LEU A 161 -2.28 20.89 1.37
CA LEU A 161 -3.37 21.78 1.82
C LEU A 161 -3.16 23.22 1.33
N PHE A 162 -1.96 23.77 1.53
CA PHE A 162 -1.66 25.15 1.15
C PHE A 162 -1.78 25.36 -0.37
N TYR A 163 -1.14 24.52 -1.18
CA TYR A 163 -1.19 24.66 -2.64
C TYR A 163 -2.54 24.22 -3.23
N GLY A 164 -3.27 23.31 -2.58
CA GLY A 164 -4.63 22.93 -2.94
C GLY A 164 -5.57 24.13 -2.87
N ILE A 165 -5.57 24.85 -1.74
CA ILE A 165 -6.36 26.08 -1.57
C ILE A 165 -5.87 27.17 -2.54
N LEU A 166 -4.57 27.36 -2.68
CA LEU A 166 -4.01 28.38 -3.58
C LEU A 166 -4.39 28.16 -5.05
N SER A 167 -4.65 26.90 -5.45
CA SER A 167 -5.11 26.57 -6.80
C SER A 167 -6.48 27.17 -7.12
N ALA A 168 -7.37 27.32 -6.13
CA ALA A 168 -8.71 27.91 -6.32
C ALA A 168 -8.64 29.37 -6.79
N PHE A 169 -7.51 30.05 -6.52
CA PHE A 169 -7.30 31.44 -6.89
C PHE A 169 -6.65 31.61 -8.27
N ALA A 170 -6.46 30.53 -9.05
CA ALA A 170 -5.75 30.59 -10.31
C ALA A 170 -6.41 31.52 -11.36
N PRO A 171 -5.74 32.60 -11.80
CA PRO A 171 -6.31 33.51 -12.80
C PRO A 171 -6.02 33.08 -14.24
N ILE A 172 -4.96 32.29 -14.46
CA ILE A 172 -4.49 31.87 -15.78
C ILE A 172 -4.00 30.42 -15.77
N TYR A 173 -3.91 29.80 -16.95
CA TYR A 173 -3.47 28.42 -17.13
C TYR A 173 -2.08 28.12 -16.51
N GLY A 174 -1.07 28.96 -16.76
CA GLY A 174 0.27 28.73 -16.21
C GLY A 174 0.32 28.70 -14.67
N TRP A 175 -0.56 29.46 -14.02
CA TRP A 175 -0.68 29.47 -12.57
C TRP A 175 -1.23 28.14 -12.04
N ILE A 176 -2.35 27.66 -12.60
CA ILE A 176 -2.91 26.38 -12.16
C ILE A 176 -1.96 25.23 -12.47
N LEU A 177 -1.26 25.27 -13.62
CA LEU A 177 -0.30 24.24 -14.02
C LEU A 177 0.84 24.11 -13.00
N PHE A 178 1.45 25.23 -12.62
CA PHE A 178 2.54 25.24 -11.66
C PHE A 178 2.08 24.81 -10.26
N ILE A 179 0.96 25.34 -9.78
CA ILE A 179 0.45 24.99 -8.45
C ILE A 179 0.02 23.53 -8.38
N ARG A 180 -0.62 22.99 -9.43
CA ARG A 180 -1.00 21.57 -9.48
C ARG A 180 0.21 20.66 -9.45
N ALA A 181 1.32 21.05 -10.08
CA ALA A 181 2.59 20.35 -9.91
C ALA A 181 3.07 20.35 -8.45
N LEU A 182 2.90 21.46 -7.72
CA LEU A 182 3.23 21.55 -6.29
C LEU A 182 2.26 20.76 -5.40
N VAL A 183 0.97 20.67 -5.76
CA VAL A 183 0.00 19.79 -5.10
C VAL A 183 0.44 18.33 -5.28
N GLY A 184 0.78 17.93 -6.52
CA GLY A 184 1.37 16.62 -6.82
C GLY A 184 2.64 16.34 -6.01
N PHE A 185 3.49 17.36 -5.85
CA PHE A 185 4.67 17.26 -4.98
C PHE A 185 4.28 16.92 -3.54
N GLY A 186 3.24 17.53 -2.97
CA GLY A 186 2.74 17.17 -1.63
C GLY A 186 2.15 15.76 -1.56
N ILE A 187 1.37 15.36 -2.57
CA ILE A 187 0.74 14.03 -2.68
C ILE A 187 1.76 12.88 -2.59
N GLY A 188 2.96 13.04 -3.15
CA GLY A 188 3.99 12.00 -3.07
C GLY A 188 4.41 11.59 -1.65
N GLY A 189 4.05 12.36 -0.62
CA GLY A 189 4.23 12.01 0.79
C GLY A 189 3.08 11.21 1.41
N ALA A 190 1.90 11.13 0.77
CA ALA A 190 0.73 10.39 1.27
C ALA A 190 1.00 8.90 1.56
N PRO A 191 1.80 8.15 0.77
CA PRO A 191 2.14 6.76 1.09
C PRO A 191 2.84 6.57 2.45
N GLN A 192 3.42 7.63 3.02
CA GLN A 192 4.02 7.57 4.36
C GLN A 192 2.96 7.28 5.44
N SER A 193 1.70 7.65 5.21
CA SER A 193 0.58 7.32 6.11
C SER A 193 0.37 5.81 6.26
N VAL A 194 0.42 5.07 5.14
CA VAL A 194 0.30 3.61 5.13
C VAL A 194 1.51 2.96 5.80
N THR A 195 2.72 3.47 5.55
CA THR A 195 3.92 2.95 6.23
C THR A 195 3.90 3.19 7.73
N LEU A 196 3.47 4.37 8.17
CA LEU A 196 3.35 4.70 9.59
C LEU A 196 2.31 3.78 10.25
N TYR A 197 1.14 3.62 9.63
CA TYR A 197 0.12 2.71 10.14
C TYR A 197 0.61 1.27 10.25
N ALA A 198 1.32 0.78 9.23
CA ALA A 198 1.86 -0.57 9.19
C ALA A 198 2.91 -0.86 10.27
N GLU A 199 3.59 0.17 10.80
CA GLU A 199 4.56 0.03 11.90
C GLU A 199 3.90 -0.12 13.28
N PHE A 200 2.62 0.24 13.43
CA PHE A 200 1.84 0.07 14.67
C PHE A 200 0.90 -1.15 14.66
N LEU A 201 0.93 -1.94 13.59
CA LEU A 201 0.05 -3.09 13.40
C LEU A 201 0.76 -4.41 13.73
N PRO A 202 0.11 -5.33 14.46
CA PRO A 202 0.63 -6.67 14.69
C PRO A 202 0.60 -7.46 13.38
N MET A 203 1.51 -8.43 13.25
CA MET A 203 1.77 -9.14 11.98
C MET A 203 0.53 -9.87 11.47
N ARG A 204 -0.28 -10.43 12.37
CA ARG A 204 -1.48 -11.21 12.02
C ARG A 204 -2.59 -10.38 11.39
N SER A 205 -2.83 -9.14 11.83
CA SER A 205 -3.90 -8.28 11.31
C SER A 205 -3.41 -7.25 10.29
N ARG A 206 -2.08 -7.10 10.14
CA ARG A 206 -1.46 -6.07 9.29
C ARG A 206 -1.99 -6.05 7.86
N ALA A 207 -2.06 -7.21 7.19
CA ALA A 207 -2.53 -7.29 5.81
C ALA A 207 -3.99 -6.82 5.66
N THR A 208 -4.89 -7.31 6.54
CA THR A 208 -6.30 -6.91 6.56
C THR A 208 -6.48 -5.42 6.83
N CYS A 209 -5.70 -4.85 7.76
CA CYS A 209 -5.77 -3.44 8.09
C CYS A 209 -5.25 -2.54 6.96
N ILE A 210 -4.20 -2.95 6.24
CA ILE A 210 -3.72 -2.22 5.05
C ILE A 210 -4.79 -2.24 3.95
N LEU A 211 -5.46 -3.38 3.73
CA LEU A 211 -6.59 -3.46 2.79
C LEU A 211 -7.77 -2.58 3.22
N LEU A 212 -8.02 -2.44 4.52
CA LEU A 212 -9.06 -1.56 5.05
C LEU A 212 -8.76 -0.08 4.76
N ILE A 213 -7.48 0.32 4.68
CA ILE A 213 -7.12 1.68 4.26
C ILE A 213 -7.59 1.97 2.82
N GLU A 214 -7.60 0.99 1.93
CA GLU A 214 -8.08 1.19 0.55
C GLU A 214 -9.58 1.51 0.48
N VAL A 215 -10.35 1.19 1.52
CA VAL A 215 -11.74 1.65 1.63
C VAL A 215 -11.79 3.18 1.72
N PHE A 216 -10.81 3.82 2.38
CA PHE A 216 -10.72 5.28 2.41
C PHE A 216 -10.39 5.89 1.05
N TRP A 217 -9.67 5.17 0.18
CA TRP A 217 -9.48 5.60 -1.21
C TRP A 217 -10.80 5.66 -1.95
N ALA A 218 -11.59 4.57 -1.89
CA ALA A 218 -12.92 4.50 -2.50
C ALA A 218 -13.90 5.53 -1.91
N LEU A 219 -13.82 5.79 -0.60
CA LEU A 219 -14.61 6.85 0.03
C LEU A 219 -14.21 8.24 -0.49
N GLY A 220 -12.91 8.48 -0.70
CA GLY A 220 -12.41 9.75 -1.23
C GLY A 220 -12.88 10.00 -2.65
N THR A 221 -12.77 9.01 -3.53
CA THR A 221 -13.24 9.13 -4.93
C THR A 221 -14.75 9.41 -5.00
N VAL A 222 -15.56 8.73 -4.19
CA VAL A 222 -17.01 8.96 -4.11
C VAL A 222 -17.35 10.32 -3.50
N PHE A 223 -16.64 10.73 -2.44
CA PHE A 223 -16.88 12.01 -1.79
C PHE A 223 -16.55 13.18 -2.72
N GLU A 224 -15.48 13.09 -3.51
CA GLU A 224 -15.13 14.11 -4.51
C GLU A 224 -16.22 14.26 -5.58
N VAL A 225 -16.76 13.15 -6.10
CA VAL A 225 -17.84 13.21 -7.09
C VAL A 225 -19.14 13.77 -6.47
N LEU A 226 -19.46 13.40 -5.24
CA LEU A 226 -20.62 13.94 -4.53
C LEU A 226 -20.46 15.45 -4.30
N LEU A 227 -19.25 15.90 -3.94
CA LEU A 227 -18.93 17.31 -3.81
C LEU A 227 -19.08 18.04 -5.15
N ALA A 228 -18.61 17.44 -6.24
CA ALA A 228 -18.78 18.00 -7.59
C ALA A 228 -20.26 18.17 -7.98
N ILE A 229 -21.13 17.20 -7.67
CA ILE A 229 -22.59 17.30 -7.93
C ILE A 229 -23.21 18.53 -7.22
N LEU A 230 -22.77 18.82 -6.00
CA LEU A 230 -23.33 19.91 -5.19
C LEU A 230 -22.75 21.28 -5.57
N VAL A 231 -21.45 21.32 -5.84
CA VAL A 231 -20.67 22.57 -5.95
C VAL A 231 -20.57 23.05 -7.39
N MET A 232 -20.39 22.16 -8.37
CA MET A 232 -20.17 22.55 -9.77
C MET A 232 -21.33 23.37 -10.36
N PRO A 233 -22.61 23.01 -10.15
CA PRO A 233 -23.73 23.77 -10.73
C PRO A 233 -23.94 25.17 -10.14
N THR A 234 -23.45 25.42 -8.92
CA THR A 234 -23.77 26.65 -8.16
C THR A 234 -22.58 27.58 -8.00
N LEU A 235 -21.42 27.02 -7.63
CA LEU A 235 -20.23 27.75 -7.23
C LEU A 235 -19.05 27.57 -8.20
N GLY A 236 -19.09 26.53 -9.03
CA GLY A 236 -18.08 26.23 -10.04
C GLY A 236 -16.77 25.62 -9.51
N TRP A 237 -15.80 25.44 -10.40
CA TRP A 237 -14.59 24.65 -10.14
C TRP A 237 -13.65 25.22 -9.08
N ARG A 238 -13.62 26.54 -8.90
CA ARG A 238 -12.74 27.19 -7.90
C ARG A 238 -13.12 26.76 -6.48
N TRP A 239 -14.41 26.72 -6.20
CA TRP A 239 -14.93 26.26 -4.91
C TRP A 239 -14.79 24.75 -4.74
N LEU A 240 -14.91 23.98 -5.83
CA LEU A 240 -14.59 22.55 -5.79
C LEU A 240 -13.16 22.35 -5.29
N LEU A 241 -12.16 22.97 -5.94
CA LEU A 241 -10.76 22.89 -5.52
C LEU A 241 -10.53 23.25 -4.05
N ALA A 242 -11.19 24.31 -3.56
CA ALA A 242 -11.05 24.74 -2.17
C ALA A 242 -11.68 23.74 -1.18
N LEU A 243 -12.91 23.28 -1.47
CA LEU A 243 -13.66 22.37 -0.59
C LEU A 243 -13.07 20.95 -0.59
N SER A 244 -12.43 20.52 -1.68
CA SER A 244 -11.74 19.22 -1.75
C SER A 244 -10.58 19.12 -0.76
N THR A 245 -10.05 20.25 -0.27
CA THR A 245 -8.98 20.27 0.77
C THR A 245 -9.48 20.05 2.20
N ILE A 246 -10.80 19.96 2.43
CA ILE A 246 -11.38 19.81 3.78
C ILE A 246 -10.80 18.61 4.55
N PRO A 247 -10.64 17.40 3.97
CA PRO A 247 -10.06 16.28 4.71
C PRO A 247 -8.59 16.51 5.11
N LEU A 248 -7.81 17.22 4.29
CA LEU A 248 -6.45 17.63 4.64
C LEU A 248 -6.45 18.62 5.81
N PHE A 249 -7.42 19.53 5.84
CA PHE A 249 -7.59 20.47 6.95
C PHE A 249 -7.96 19.75 8.25
N ILE A 250 -8.89 18.80 8.20
CA ILE A 250 -9.26 17.94 9.34
C ILE A 250 -8.03 17.14 9.80
N PHE A 251 -7.29 16.53 8.88
CA PHE A 251 -6.05 15.82 9.20
C PHE A 251 -5.02 16.74 9.86
N ALA A 252 -4.82 17.96 9.35
CA ALA A 252 -3.86 18.92 9.91
C ALA A 252 -4.18 19.28 11.36
N ILE A 253 -5.46 19.34 11.74
CA ILE A 253 -5.88 19.54 13.13
C ILE A 253 -5.65 18.26 13.96
N LEU A 254 -6.00 17.09 13.44
CA LEU A 254 -5.88 15.84 14.18
C LEU A 254 -4.43 15.31 14.27
N CYS A 255 -3.52 15.77 13.39
CA CYS A 255 -2.13 15.30 13.34
C CYS A 255 -1.32 15.64 14.60
N PHE A 256 -1.79 16.55 15.46
CA PHE A 256 -1.17 16.80 16.76
C PHE A 256 -1.22 15.57 17.68
N TRP A 257 -2.29 14.76 17.58
CA TRP A 257 -2.44 13.52 18.35
C TRP A 257 -1.55 12.37 17.84
N LEU A 258 -1.17 12.40 16.56
CA LEU A 258 -0.38 11.37 15.89
C LEU A 258 0.95 11.13 16.63
N PRO A 259 1.24 9.92 17.10
CA PRO A 259 2.56 9.61 17.67
C PRO A 259 3.59 9.37 16.57
N GLU A 260 4.87 9.53 16.93
CA GLU A 260 5.98 9.11 16.08
C GLU A 260 6.17 7.59 16.18
N SER A 261 6.74 6.98 15.14
CA SER A 261 6.99 5.54 15.14
C SER A 261 7.98 5.12 16.24
N ALA A 262 7.57 4.14 17.06
CA ALA A 262 8.45 3.54 18.06
C ALA A 262 9.69 2.90 17.40
N ARG A 263 9.55 2.37 16.18
CA ARG A 263 10.67 1.80 15.42
C ARG A 263 11.67 2.87 15.01
N TYR A 264 11.19 4.01 14.53
CA TYR A 264 12.04 5.16 14.20
C TYR A 264 12.77 5.69 15.44
N ASP A 265 12.09 5.83 16.57
CA ASP A 265 12.67 6.35 17.81
C ASP A 265 13.79 5.44 18.34
N VAL A 266 13.61 4.11 18.32
CA VAL A 266 14.64 3.14 18.70
C VAL A 266 15.86 3.24 17.77
N LEU A 267 15.65 3.30 16.46
CA LEU A 267 16.72 3.41 15.47
C LEU A 267 17.46 4.75 15.54
N SER A 268 16.77 5.82 15.95
CA SER A 268 17.36 7.14 16.15
C SER A 268 18.15 7.26 17.47
N GLY A 269 18.22 6.18 18.27
CA GLY A 269 18.88 6.16 19.58
C GLY A 269 18.01 6.67 20.75
N ASN A 270 16.76 7.06 20.49
CA ASN A 270 15.84 7.59 21.50
C ASN A 270 14.97 6.49 22.13
N GLN A 271 15.59 5.53 22.81
CA GLN A 271 14.87 4.38 23.41
C GLN A 271 13.77 4.79 24.41
N GLU A 272 13.97 5.88 25.15
CA GLU A 272 12.99 6.38 26.11
C GLU A 272 11.69 6.85 25.43
N LYS A 273 11.81 7.56 24.30
CA LYS A 273 10.64 8.00 23.51
C LYS A 273 9.88 6.82 22.94
N ALA A 274 10.59 5.83 22.40
CA ALA A 274 9.98 4.61 21.90
C ALA A 274 9.21 3.87 23.00
N LEU A 275 9.79 3.74 24.20
CA LEU A 275 9.15 3.10 25.33
C LEU A 275 7.91 3.89 25.81
N ASN A 276 7.97 5.22 25.81
CA ASN A 276 6.81 6.07 26.13
C ASN A 276 5.68 5.93 25.09
N THR A 277 6.02 5.82 23.81
CA THR A 277 5.05 5.54 22.74
C THR A 277 4.41 4.17 22.95
N LEU A 278 5.20 3.11 23.19
CA LEU A 278 4.67 1.77 23.46
C LEU A 278 3.80 1.72 24.72
N LYS A 279 4.18 2.41 25.81
CA LYS A 279 3.36 2.56 27.02
C LYS A 279 2.02 3.21 26.73
N ARG A 280 2.01 4.25 25.89
CA ARG A 280 0.76 4.92 25.47
C ARG A 280 -0.16 3.96 24.70
N ILE A 281 0.40 3.17 23.78
CA ILE A 281 -0.37 2.16 23.02
C ILE A 281 -0.95 1.11 23.98
N ALA A 282 -0.13 0.58 24.88
CA ALA A 282 -0.54 -0.40 25.88
C ALA A 282 -1.66 0.14 26.79
N ALA A 283 -1.53 1.38 27.26
CA ALA A 283 -2.54 2.05 28.09
C ALA A 283 -3.88 2.27 27.34
N GLU A 284 -3.83 2.75 26.09
CA GLU A 284 -5.05 2.95 25.29
C GLU A 284 -5.73 1.62 24.91
N ASN A 285 -4.94 0.56 24.71
CA ASN A 285 -5.48 -0.78 24.45
C ASN A 285 -5.87 -1.55 25.72
N LYS A 286 -5.57 -1.01 26.90
CA LYS A 286 -5.83 -1.63 28.22
C LYS A 286 -5.13 -2.98 28.39
N VAL A 287 -3.92 -3.11 27.86
CA VAL A 287 -3.07 -4.32 27.94
C VAL A 287 -1.79 -3.98 28.70
N PRO A 288 -1.25 -4.85 29.57
CA PRO A 288 0.03 -4.61 30.23
C PRO A 288 1.19 -4.60 29.23
N MET A 289 2.23 -3.82 29.54
CA MET A 289 3.45 -3.79 28.74
C MET A 289 4.26 -5.09 28.94
N PRO A 290 4.90 -5.64 27.89
CA PRO A 290 5.84 -6.76 28.06
C PRO A 290 6.97 -6.39 29.02
N LEU A 291 7.38 -7.38 29.82
CA LEU A 291 8.50 -7.24 30.75
C LEU A 291 9.82 -7.37 29.98
N GLY A 292 10.78 -6.50 30.31
CA GLY A 292 12.14 -6.58 29.78
C GLY A 292 12.76 -5.26 29.36
N LYS A 293 13.98 -5.32 28.81
CA LYS A 293 14.67 -4.18 28.21
C LYS A 293 14.43 -4.13 26.70
N LEU A 294 14.09 -2.94 26.20
CA LEU A 294 13.90 -2.68 24.78
C LEU A 294 15.25 -2.74 24.06
N ILE A 295 15.40 -3.68 23.13
CA ILE A 295 16.60 -3.81 22.30
C ILE A 295 16.31 -3.35 20.87
N VAL A 296 17.34 -2.85 20.19
CA VAL A 296 17.28 -2.47 18.78
C VAL A 296 17.35 -3.75 17.95
N ALA A 297 16.36 -4.00 17.10
CA ALA A 297 16.45 -5.06 16.10
C ALA A 297 17.66 -4.81 15.19
N ARG A 298 18.52 -5.82 15.01
CA ARG A 298 19.65 -5.73 14.08
C ARG A 298 19.09 -5.54 12.67
N GLN A 299 19.28 -4.37 12.07
CA GLN A 299 18.91 -4.15 10.68
C GLN A 299 19.70 -5.14 9.82
N GLU A 300 19.00 -6.02 9.11
CA GLU A 300 19.59 -6.63 7.92
C GLU A 300 19.99 -5.51 6.97
N GLU A 301 21.19 -5.60 6.40
CA GLU A 301 21.63 -4.61 5.41
C GLU A 301 20.58 -4.52 4.30
N ARG A 302 20.05 -3.31 4.08
CA ARG A 302 19.12 -3.07 2.96
C ARG A 302 19.82 -3.53 1.69
N GLY A 303 19.14 -4.36 0.90
CA GLY A 303 19.67 -4.81 -0.38
C GLY A 303 19.98 -3.64 -1.30
N LYS A 304 20.77 -3.87 -2.35
CA LYS A 304 20.99 -2.89 -3.41
C LYS A 304 19.96 -3.11 -4.51
N ILE A 305 19.65 -2.08 -5.30
CA ILE A 305 18.76 -2.21 -6.47
C ILE A 305 19.27 -3.31 -7.43
N LYS A 306 20.58 -3.52 -7.49
CA LYS A 306 21.21 -4.59 -8.27
C LYS A 306 20.75 -5.99 -7.85
N ASP A 307 20.35 -6.18 -6.59
CA ASP A 307 19.91 -7.46 -6.05
C ASP A 307 18.54 -7.87 -6.61
N LEU A 308 17.73 -6.91 -7.08
CA LEU A 308 16.47 -7.18 -7.77
C LEU A 308 16.68 -7.81 -9.16
N PHE A 309 17.87 -7.63 -9.74
CA PHE A 309 18.26 -8.16 -11.06
C PHE A 309 19.12 -9.42 -10.96
N LEU A 310 19.21 -10.04 -9.79
CA LEU A 310 19.82 -11.35 -9.64
C LEU A 310 19.10 -12.37 -10.57
N PRO A 311 19.81 -13.39 -11.09
CA PRO A 311 19.26 -14.32 -12.09
C PRO A 311 17.92 -14.95 -11.72
N HIS A 312 17.70 -15.12 -10.41
CA HIS A 312 16.48 -15.66 -9.86
C HIS A 312 15.32 -14.64 -9.83
N PHE A 313 15.57 -13.36 -9.50
CA PHE A 313 14.52 -12.34 -9.38
C PHE A 313 14.25 -11.55 -10.66
N ARG A 314 15.22 -11.50 -11.60
CA ARG A 314 15.18 -10.57 -12.75
C ARG A 314 13.87 -10.62 -13.55
N TRP A 315 13.34 -11.81 -13.82
CA TRP A 315 12.11 -11.96 -14.60
C TRP A 315 10.89 -11.54 -13.78
N THR A 316 10.87 -11.90 -12.50
CA THR A 316 9.81 -11.46 -11.58
C THR A 316 9.78 -9.94 -11.45
N THR A 317 10.94 -9.30 -11.30
CA THR A 317 11.08 -7.85 -11.22
C THR A 317 10.58 -7.15 -12.48
N VAL A 318 11.02 -7.60 -13.66
CA VAL A 318 10.61 -6.99 -14.94
C VAL A 318 9.11 -7.18 -15.20
N LEU A 319 8.58 -8.37 -14.94
CA LEU A 319 7.14 -8.64 -15.07
C LEU A 319 6.32 -7.80 -14.08
N LEU A 320 6.78 -7.66 -12.84
CA LEU A 320 6.10 -6.83 -11.84
C LEU A 320 6.13 -5.35 -12.22
N TRP A 321 7.27 -4.84 -12.70
CA TRP A 321 7.36 -3.47 -13.19
C TRP A 321 6.34 -3.19 -14.30
N PHE A 322 6.20 -4.13 -15.25
CA PHE A 322 5.21 -4.00 -16.32
C PHE A 322 3.76 -4.12 -15.82
N ILE A 323 3.48 -5.01 -14.85
CA ILE A 323 2.17 -5.14 -14.22
C ILE A 323 1.79 -3.85 -13.49
N TRP A 324 2.68 -3.30 -12.66
CA TRP A 324 2.45 -2.05 -11.95
C TRP A 324 2.26 -0.86 -12.90
N PHE A 325 3.10 -0.76 -13.93
CA PHE A 325 2.94 0.21 -15.00
C PHE A 325 1.55 0.12 -15.64
N SER A 326 1.18 -1.06 -16.13
CA SER A 326 -0.09 -1.27 -16.86
C SER A 326 -1.29 -1.01 -15.97
N ASN A 327 -1.19 -1.35 -14.69
CA ASN A 327 -2.28 -1.16 -13.75
C ASN A 327 -2.55 0.31 -13.45
N ALA A 328 -1.50 1.08 -13.17
CA ALA A 328 -1.64 2.53 -12.96
C ALA A 328 -2.04 3.24 -14.26
N PHE A 329 -1.45 2.86 -15.38
CA PHE A 329 -1.80 3.37 -16.70
C PHE A 329 -3.31 3.19 -16.98
N SER A 330 -3.84 1.98 -16.77
CA SER A 330 -5.25 1.67 -17.05
C SER A 330 -6.21 2.15 -15.97
N TYR A 331 -5.84 2.14 -14.68
CA TYR A 331 -6.70 2.65 -13.60
C TYR A 331 -6.94 4.16 -13.76
N TYR A 332 -5.87 4.96 -13.78
CA TYR A 332 -5.99 6.40 -13.94
C TYR A 332 -6.47 6.78 -15.35
N GLY A 333 -6.09 5.99 -16.37
CA GLY A 333 -6.56 6.15 -17.74
C GLY A 333 -8.07 5.98 -17.83
N LEU A 334 -8.64 4.94 -17.21
CA LEU A 334 -10.09 4.75 -17.15
C LEU A 334 -10.75 5.90 -16.39
N VAL A 335 -10.19 6.38 -15.28
CA VAL A 335 -10.75 7.50 -14.51
C VAL A 335 -10.87 8.77 -15.36
N LEU A 336 -9.82 9.13 -16.12
CA LEU A 336 -9.82 10.28 -17.02
C LEU A 336 -10.71 10.07 -18.25
N LEU A 337 -10.63 8.87 -18.85
CA LEU A 337 -11.42 8.51 -20.02
C LEU A 337 -12.92 8.53 -19.73
N THR A 338 -13.33 8.18 -18.51
CA THR A 338 -14.75 8.10 -18.10
C THR A 338 -15.47 9.43 -18.27
N THR A 339 -14.86 10.54 -17.86
CA THR A 339 -15.47 11.87 -17.98
C THR A 339 -15.59 12.31 -19.43
N GLU A 340 -14.56 12.06 -20.23
CA GLU A 340 -14.54 12.37 -21.67
C GLU A 340 -15.57 11.53 -22.45
N LEU A 341 -15.69 10.22 -22.15
CA LEU A 341 -16.68 9.34 -22.78
C LEU A 341 -18.12 9.73 -22.47
N PHE A 342 -18.41 10.21 -21.25
CA PHE A 342 -19.77 10.61 -20.89
C PHE A 342 -20.20 11.93 -21.55
N GLN A 343 -19.28 12.86 -21.79
CA GLN A 343 -19.57 14.08 -22.54
C GLN A 343 -20.07 13.76 -23.97
N GLU A 344 -19.51 12.73 -24.59
CA GLU A 344 -19.82 12.28 -25.96
C GLU A 344 -20.93 11.21 -26.04
N GLY A 345 -21.12 10.41 -24.98
CA GLY A 345 -22.02 9.24 -24.93
C GLY A 345 -23.52 9.51 -25.15
N GLY A 346 -23.91 10.76 -25.45
CA GLY A 346 -25.23 11.12 -25.98
C GLY A 346 -25.37 10.95 -27.50
N ALA A 347 -24.28 10.76 -28.24
CA ALA A 347 -24.27 10.77 -29.71
C ALA A 347 -24.71 9.45 -30.38
N CYS A 348 -24.86 8.33 -29.65
CA CYS A 348 -25.36 7.06 -30.22
C CYS A 348 -26.88 7.05 -30.51
N GLY A 349 -27.50 8.23 -30.65
CA GLY A 349 -28.92 8.42 -30.94
C GLY A 349 -29.23 8.68 -32.41
N ARG A 350 -29.52 7.60 -33.15
CA ARG A 350 -30.41 7.55 -34.33
C ARG A 350 -29.99 8.33 -35.60
N THR A 351 -29.13 7.73 -36.42
CA THR A 351 -29.11 7.96 -37.88
C THR A 351 -28.87 6.65 -38.64
N ASN A 352 -29.68 6.44 -39.68
CA ASN A 352 -29.68 5.26 -40.53
C ASN A 352 -28.41 5.18 -41.39
N GLY A 353 -27.69 4.06 -41.34
CA GLY A 353 -27.10 3.46 -42.54
C GLY A 353 -25.64 3.78 -42.93
N SER A 354 -24.89 4.63 -42.23
CA SER A 354 -23.43 4.73 -42.43
C SER A 354 -22.69 4.33 -41.16
N LYS A 355 -21.54 3.64 -41.30
CA LYS A 355 -20.65 3.23 -40.20
C LYS A 355 -20.56 4.35 -39.17
N THR A 356 -21.21 4.15 -38.02
CA THR A 356 -21.28 5.14 -36.94
C THR A 356 -19.96 5.07 -36.18
N GLU A 357 -18.96 5.81 -36.64
CA GLU A 357 -17.79 6.07 -35.82
C GLU A 357 -18.23 6.99 -34.66
N PRO A 358 -17.86 6.69 -33.41
CA PRO A 358 -17.96 7.65 -32.33
C PRO A 358 -16.95 8.77 -32.62
N ASN A 359 -17.39 9.78 -33.38
CA ASN A 359 -16.58 10.97 -33.59
C ASN A 359 -16.57 11.78 -32.28
N CYS A 360 -15.48 11.65 -31.52
CA CYS A 360 -15.13 12.62 -30.49
C CYS A 360 -14.59 13.88 -31.19
N ASN A 361 -15.47 14.68 -31.77
CA ASN A 361 -15.11 16.06 -32.06
C ASN A 361 -15.16 16.77 -30.72
N LEU A 362 -13.99 17.13 -30.17
CA LEU A 362 -13.88 17.72 -28.84
C LEU A 362 -14.39 19.17 -28.82
N GLU A 363 -15.69 19.31 -29.10
CA GLU A 363 -16.42 20.54 -28.91
C GLU A 363 -16.54 20.76 -27.41
N CYS A 364 -16.21 21.97 -26.94
CA CYS A 364 -16.27 22.27 -25.53
C CYS A 364 -17.70 22.05 -24.99
N LYS A 365 -17.86 21.02 -24.16
CA LYS A 365 -19.12 20.68 -23.49
C LYS A 365 -18.88 20.49 -22.00
N TYR A 366 -19.65 21.18 -21.17
CA TYR A 366 -19.59 20.99 -19.72
C TYR A 366 -20.25 19.67 -19.29
N LEU A 367 -19.80 19.08 -18.17
CA LEU A 367 -20.48 17.93 -17.58
C LEU A 367 -21.87 18.33 -17.07
N ASN A 368 -22.86 17.54 -17.44
CA ASN A 368 -24.23 17.69 -16.98
C ASN A 368 -24.50 16.89 -15.70
N SER A 369 -25.62 17.16 -15.04
CA SER A 369 -26.05 16.44 -13.84
C SER A 369 -26.12 14.93 -14.04
N ASP A 370 -26.46 14.45 -15.24
CA ASP A 370 -26.49 13.02 -15.52
C ASP A 370 -25.08 12.43 -15.68
N ASP A 371 -24.10 13.19 -16.18
CA ASP A 371 -22.71 12.74 -16.32
C ASP A 371 -22.08 12.56 -14.94
N TYR A 372 -22.39 13.46 -13.99
CA TYR A 372 -21.97 13.30 -12.60
C TYR A 372 -22.63 12.11 -11.90
N LYS A 373 -23.90 11.79 -12.20
CA LYS A 373 -24.57 10.58 -11.68
C LYS A 373 -23.90 9.32 -12.21
N ASP A 374 -23.53 9.28 -13.49
CA ASP A 374 -22.81 8.15 -14.07
C ASP A 374 -21.38 8.03 -13.50
N LEU A 375 -20.70 9.16 -13.26
CA LEU A 375 -19.43 9.18 -12.54
C LEU A 375 -19.57 8.66 -11.10
N LEU A 376 -20.68 8.97 -10.42
CA LEU A 376 -20.96 8.45 -9.08
C LEU A 376 -21.20 6.93 -9.11
N TRP A 377 -21.98 6.43 -10.06
CA TRP A 377 -22.20 5.00 -10.22
C TRP A 377 -20.90 4.25 -10.50
N THR A 378 -20.12 4.73 -11.45
CA THR A 378 -18.84 4.09 -11.79
C THR A 378 -17.86 4.12 -10.63
N THR A 379 -17.78 5.20 -9.85
CA THR A 379 -16.88 5.26 -8.67
C THR A 379 -17.32 4.35 -7.53
N LEU A 380 -18.62 4.18 -7.32
CA LEU A 380 -19.15 3.20 -6.34
C LEU A 380 -18.74 1.76 -6.64
N SER A 381 -18.29 1.45 -7.86
CA SER A 381 -17.80 0.12 -8.24
C SER A 381 -16.54 -0.32 -7.49
N GLU A 382 -15.78 0.62 -6.91
CA GLU A 382 -14.58 0.29 -6.15
C GLU A 382 -14.94 -0.58 -4.94
N PHE A 383 -16.00 -0.25 -4.18
CA PHE A 383 -16.43 -1.05 -3.02
C PHE A 383 -16.72 -2.53 -3.31
N PRO A 384 -17.62 -2.91 -4.26
CA PRO A 384 -17.82 -4.31 -4.61
C PRO A 384 -16.57 -4.91 -5.25
N GLY A 385 -15.78 -4.14 -6.00
CA GLY A 385 -14.49 -4.56 -6.53
C GLY A 385 -13.56 -5.08 -5.44
N LEU A 386 -13.38 -4.30 -4.36
CA LEU A 386 -12.59 -4.65 -3.17
C LEU A 386 -13.00 -6.01 -2.57
N LEU A 387 -14.31 -6.22 -2.41
CA LEU A 387 -14.85 -7.44 -1.80
C LEU A 387 -14.65 -8.65 -2.71
N VAL A 388 -14.91 -8.48 -4.01
CA VAL A 388 -14.75 -9.54 -5.01
C VAL A 388 -13.29 -9.94 -5.14
N THR A 389 -12.36 -8.99 -5.14
CA THR A 389 -10.93 -9.29 -5.27
C THR A 389 -10.36 -9.91 -4.01
N LEU A 390 -10.78 -9.48 -2.83
CA LEU A 390 -10.40 -10.14 -1.58
C LEU A 390 -10.82 -11.62 -1.60
N TRP A 391 -12.08 -11.88 -1.95
CA TRP A 391 -12.59 -13.25 -2.08
C TRP A 391 -11.85 -14.05 -3.16
N ALA A 392 -11.52 -13.43 -4.29
CA ALA A 392 -10.80 -14.07 -5.38
C ALA A 392 -9.34 -14.40 -5.01
N ILE A 393 -8.64 -13.53 -4.26
CA ILE A 393 -7.26 -13.76 -3.79
C ILE A 393 -7.18 -15.02 -2.93
N ASP A 394 -8.16 -15.24 -2.06
CA ASP A 394 -8.20 -16.40 -1.16
C ASP A 394 -8.54 -17.71 -1.89
N ARG A 395 -9.37 -17.66 -2.94
CA ARG A 395 -9.83 -18.86 -3.68
C ARG A 395 -8.95 -19.23 -4.86
N LEU A 396 -8.62 -18.26 -5.71
CA LEU A 396 -7.92 -18.48 -6.98
C LEU A 396 -6.40 -18.32 -6.85
N GLY A 397 -5.96 -17.68 -5.77
CA GLY A 397 -4.58 -17.28 -5.56
C GLY A 397 -4.25 -15.92 -6.17
N ARG A 398 -3.10 -15.35 -5.81
CA ARG A 398 -2.75 -13.94 -6.11
C ARG A 398 -2.48 -13.76 -7.60
N ARG A 399 -1.73 -14.67 -8.20
CA ARG A 399 -1.32 -14.60 -9.62
C ARG A 399 -2.52 -14.65 -10.57
N LYS A 400 -3.41 -15.63 -10.35
CA LYS A 400 -4.60 -15.82 -11.19
C LYS A 400 -5.59 -14.68 -11.01
N THR A 401 -5.73 -14.15 -9.81
CA THR A 401 -6.59 -12.99 -9.55
C THR A 401 -6.11 -11.74 -10.28
N MET A 402 -4.79 -11.45 -10.27
CA MET A 402 -4.25 -10.35 -11.08
C MET A 402 -4.54 -10.53 -12.57
N ALA A 403 -4.29 -11.73 -13.12
CA ALA A 403 -4.56 -12.01 -14.53
C ALA A 403 -6.06 -11.88 -14.87
N LEU A 404 -6.95 -12.39 -14.01
CA LEU A 404 -8.40 -12.27 -14.17
C LEU A 404 -8.84 -10.81 -14.21
N CYS A 405 -8.29 -9.96 -13.32
CA CYS A 405 -8.63 -8.54 -13.28
C CYS A 405 -8.32 -7.83 -14.60
N PHE A 406 -7.12 -8.06 -15.15
CA PHE A 406 -6.73 -7.47 -16.44
C PHE A 406 -7.52 -8.03 -17.62
N LEU A 407 -7.85 -9.33 -17.60
CA LEU A 407 -8.68 -9.95 -18.63
C LEU A 407 -10.10 -9.37 -18.62
N VAL A 408 -10.74 -9.29 -17.44
CA VAL A 408 -12.10 -8.74 -17.32
C VAL A 408 -12.12 -7.27 -17.73
N PHE A 409 -11.14 -6.47 -17.33
CA PHE A 409 -11.01 -5.10 -17.81
C PHE A 409 -10.98 -5.04 -19.35
N SER A 410 -10.13 -5.84 -19.99
CA SER A 410 -10.01 -5.88 -21.46
C SER A 410 -11.32 -6.31 -22.13
N LEU A 411 -12.00 -7.32 -21.57
CA LEU A 411 -13.31 -7.79 -22.04
C LEU A 411 -14.41 -6.73 -21.89
N CYS A 412 -14.34 -5.85 -20.89
CA CYS A 412 -15.27 -4.73 -20.73
C CYS A 412 -14.99 -3.56 -21.68
N ILE A 413 -13.73 -3.37 -22.11
CA ILE A 413 -13.34 -2.33 -23.06
C ILE A 413 -13.68 -2.70 -24.51
N VAL A 414 -13.61 -3.98 -24.89
CA VAL A 414 -13.89 -4.42 -26.28
C VAL A 414 -15.30 -4.03 -26.78
N PRO A 415 -16.39 -4.20 -26.02
CA PRO A 415 -17.71 -3.75 -26.45
C PRO A 415 -17.81 -2.24 -26.70
N LEU A 416 -16.94 -1.42 -26.10
CA LEU A 416 -16.92 0.04 -26.31
C LEU A 416 -16.43 0.44 -27.71
N TYR A 417 -15.96 -0.50 -28.53
CA TYR A 417 -15.73 -0.28 -29.97
C TYR A 417 -17.06 -0.16 -30.75
N ALA A 418 -18.13 -0.77 -30.26
CA ALA A 418 -19.45 -0.53 -30.82
C ALA A 418 -20.05 0.75 -30.22
N CYS A 419 -20.95 1.40 -30.94
CA CYS A 419 -21.80 2.43 -30.34
C CYS A 419 -22.71 1.76 -29.31
N VAL A 420 -22.39 1.92 -28.03
CA VAL A 420 -23.11 1.32 -26.91
C VAL A 420 -23.99 2.38 -26.24
N GLY A 421 -25.20 2.01 -25.82
CA GLY A 421 -26.10 2.93 -25.13
C GLY A 421 -25.52 3.38 -23.78
N ARG A 422 -25.91 4.57 -23.32
CA ARG A 422 -25.39 5.21 -22.08
C ARG A 422 -25.39 4.28 -20.86
N THR A 423 -26.51 3.59 -20.59
CA THR A 423 -26.61 2.64 -19.47
C THR A 423 -25.60 1.49 -19.59
N SER A 424 -25.46 0.93 -20.79
CA SER A 424 -24.51 -0.16 -21.04
C SER A 424 -23.06 0.32 -20.92
N LEU A 425 -22.76 1.56 -21.33
CA LEU A 425 -21.45 2.18 -21.15
C LEU A 425 -21.13 2.36 -19.66
N THR A 426 -22.06 2.89 -18.87
CA THR A 426 -21.92 3.02 -17.40
C THR A 426 -21.67 1.65 -16.75
N VAL A 427 -22.40 0.60 -17.14
CA VAL A 427 -22.21 -0.77 -16.60
C VAL A 427 -20.85 -1.36 -16.99
N LEU A 428 -20.39 -1.17 -18.23
CA LEU A 428 -19.09 -1.66 -18.67
C LEU A 428 -17.95 -0.97 -17.94
N ILE A 429 -18.01 0.36 -17.79
CA ILE A 429 -17.02 1.14 -17.04
C ILE A 429 -17.06 0.78 -15.55
N PHE A 430 -18.24 0.56 -14.97
CA PHE A 430 -18.40 0.08 -13.59
C PHE A 430 -17.63 -1.22 -13.36
N ILE A 431 -17.85 -2.21 -14.24
CA ILE A 431 -17.17 -3.51 -14.11
C ILE A 431 -15.65 -3.33 -14.34
N ALA A 432 -15.26 -2.62 -15.40
CA ALA A 432 -13.84 -2.38 -15.70
C ALA A 432 -13.12 -1.72 -14.51
N ARG A 433 -13.74 -0.71 -13.89
CA ARG A 433 -13.18 0.02 -12.75
C ARG A 433 -13.06 -0.83 -11.50
N ALA A 434 -14.07 -1.64 -11.18
CA ALA A 434 -14.03 -2.57 -10.05
C ALA A 434 -12.84 -3.54 -10.15
N PHE A 435 -12.63 -4.14 -11.32
CA PHE A 435 -11.58 -5.15 -11.52
C PHE A 435 -10.19 -4.54 -11.62
N ILE A 436 -10.01 -3.39 -12.28
CA ILE A 436 -8.67 -2.76 -12.36
C ILE A 436 -8.23 -2.21 -11.00
N ALA A 437 -9.14 -1.64 -10.20
CA ALA A 437 -8.86 -1.27 -8.81
C ALA A 437 -8.44 -2.50 -7.99
N GLY A 438 -9.17 -3.60 -8.16
CA GLY A 438 -8.85 -4.90 -7.58
C GLY A 438 -7.47 -5.46 -7.94
N GLY A 439 -7.06 -5.30 -9.20
CA GLY A 439 -5.73 -5.64 -9.68
C GLY A 439 -4.63 -4.87 -8.94
N PHE A 440 -4.89 -3.61 -8.58
CA PHE A 440 -3.98 -2.75 -7.78
C PHE A 440 -3.73 -3.32 -6.40
N GLN A 441 -4.78 -3.82 -5.76
CA GLN A 441 -4.67 -4.45 -4.46
C GLN A 441 -3.91 -5.76 -4.49
N ALA A 442 -4.22 -6.61 -5.48
CA ALA A 442 -3.53 -7.87 -5.65
C ALA A 442 -2.03 -7.66 -5.90
N ALA A 443 -1.65 -6.62 -6.65
CA ALA A 443 -0.25 -6.23 -6.85
C ALA A 443 0.43 -5.75 -5.56
N TYR A 444 -0.26 -4.94 -4.73
CA TYR A 444 0.25 -4.49 -3.42
C TYR A 444 0.47 -5.64 -2.43
N VAL A 445 -0.34 -6.70 -2.49
CA VAL A 445 -0.19 -7.88 -1.64
C VAL A 445 0.92 -8.80 -2.19
N TYR A 446 0.91 -9.06 -3.49
CA TYR A 446 1.85 -10.01 -4.12
C TYR A 446 3.30 -9.52 -4.08
N THR A 447 3.54 -8.24 -4.35
CA THR A 447 4.90 -7.67 -4.44
C THR A 447 5.73 -7.90 -3.17
N PRO A 448 5.27 -7.55 -1.95
CA PRO A 448 6.02 -7.80 -0.73
C PRO A 448 6.13 -9.28 -0.34
N GLU A 449 5.20 -10.14 -0.78
CA GLU A 449 5.24 -11.59 -0.53
C GLU A 449 6.31 -12.30 -1.37
N VAL A 450 6.70 -11.75 -2.52
CA VAL A 450 7.71 -12.36 -3.41
C VAL A 450 9.15 -12.08 -2.98
N TYR A 451 9.41 -10.88 -2.47
CA TYR A 451 10.76 -10.45 -2.13
C TYR A 451 11.12 -10.76 -0.66
N PRO A 452 12.37 -11.18 -0.38
CA PRO A 452 12.86 -11.41 0.98
C PRO A 452 12.94 -10.09 1.74
N THR A 453 12.96 -10.16 3.07
CA THR A 453 12.87 -9.00 3.97
C THR A 453 13.86 -7.87 3.63
N ALA A 454 15.11 -8.21 3.29
CA ALA A 454 16.16 -7.26 2.92
C ALA A 454 15.88 -6.44 1.64
N THR A 455 15.16 -7.01 0.65
CA THR A 455 14.86 -6.35 -0.65
C THR A 455 13.38 -6.02 -0.84
N ARG A 456 12.51 -6.43 0.08
CA ARG A 456 11.04 -6.23 0.03
C ARG A 456 10.64 -4.78 -0.21
N ALA A 457 11.19 -3.87 0.59
CA ALA A 457 10.88 -2.44 0.46
C ALA A 457 11.36 -1.86 -0.89
N LEU A 458 12.48 -2.36 -1.42
CA LEU A 458 13.01 -1.93 -2.72
C LEU A 458 12.20 -2.48 -3.89
N GLY A 459 11.77 -3.74 -3.81
CA GLY A 459 10.89 -4.35 -4.80
C GLY A 459 9.57 -3.60 -4.93
N LEU A 460 8.92 -3.30 -3.80
CA LEU A 460 7.70 -2.49 -3.79
C LEU A 460 7.95 -1.04 -4.25
N GLY A 461 9.03 -0.40 -3.79
CA GLY A 461 9.35 0.98 -4.14
C GLY A 461 9.66 1.18 -5.63
N THR A 462 10.45 0.29 -6.23
CA THR A 462 10.76 0.34 -7.68
C THR A 462 9.53 0.05 -8.54
N SER A 463 8.71 -0.93 -8.14
CA SER A 463 7.46 -1.24 -8.85
C SER A 463 6.45 -0.10 -8.77
N SER A 464 6.30 0.53 -7.60
CA SER A 464 5.49 1.75 -7.41
C SER A 464 6.01 2.91 -8.26
N GLY A 465 7.34 3.08 -8.36
CA GLY A 465 7.95 4.04 -9.27
C GLY A 465 7.54 3.80 -10.73
N MET A 466 7.45 2.54 -11.15
CA MET A 466 7.03 2.18 -12.50
C MET A 466 5.54 2.44 -12.76
N ALA A 467 4.68 2.23 -11.75
CA ALA A 467 3.28 2.65 -11.79
C ALA A 467 3.13 4.16 -12.02
N ARG A 468 3.96 4.99 -11.40
CA ARG A 468 3.90 6.45 -11.61
C ARG A 468 4.23 6.87 -13.04
N VAL A 469 5.11 6.14 -13.73
CA VAL A 469 5.38 6.39 -15.16
C VAL A 469 4.17 6.03 -16.01
N GLY A 470 3.46 4.94 -15.69
CA GLY A 470 2.18 4.61 -16.32
C GLY A 470 1.15 5.72 -16.12
N ALA A 471 1.03 6.20 -14.89
CA ALA A 471 0.14 7.31 -14.55
C ALA A 471 0.54 8.65 -15.20
N LEU A 472 1.83 8.86 -15.48
CA LEU A 472 2.31 10.04 -16.18
C LEU A 472 1.95 10.06 -17.67
N ILE A 473 1.99 8.89 -18.32
CA ILE A 473 1.72 8.72 -19.75
C ILE A 473 0.22 8.71 -20.04
N THR A 474 -0.58 8.19 -19.09
CA THR A 474 -2.02 7.98 -19.28
C THR A 474 -2.81 9.22 -19.72
N PRO A 475 -2.54 10.45 -19.25
CA PRO A 475 -3.36 11.59 -19.66
C PRO A 475 -3.16 11.99 -21.12
N PHE A 476 -1.95 11.85 -21.65
CA PHE A 476 -1.71 12.03 -23.09
C PHE A 476 -2.49 11.01 -23.93
N VAL A 477 -2.62 9.78 -23.44
CA VAL A 477 -3.41 8.74 -24.10
C VAL A 477 -4.92 9.00 -23.93
N ALA A 478 -5.38 9.25 -22.71
CA ALA A 478 -6.79 9.43 -22.39
C ALA A 478 -7.39 10.73 -22.95
N GLN A 479 -6.59 11.80 -23.09
CA GLN A 479 -7.10 13.14 -23.41
C GLN A 479 -6.65 13.64 -24.79
N VAL A 480 -5.41 13.35 -25.23
CA VAL A 480 -4.92 13.79 -26.56
C VAL A 480 -5.21 12.75 -27.63
N MET A 481 -4.89 11.48 -27.37
CA MET A 481 -5.09 10.42 -28.37
C MET A 481 -6.57 10.11 -28.62
N LEU A 482 -7.43 10.38 -27.62
CA LEU A 482 -8.88 10.22 -27.73
C LEU A 482 -9.48 11.12 -28.81
N GLU A 483 -8.98 12.35 -28.95
CA GLU A 483 -9.40 13.30 -29.99
C GLU A 483 -9.10 12.76 -31.39
N TRP A 484 -7.96 12.09 -31.56
CA TRP A 484 -7.56 11.55 -32.87
C TRP A 484 -8.37 10.33 -33.23
N SER A 485 -8.54 9.41 -32.29
CA SER A 485 -9.32 8.21 -32.48
C SER A 485 -9.66 7.54 -31.14
N VAL A 486 -10.95 7.38 -30.89
CA VAL A 486 -11.47 6.59 -29.78
C VAL A 486 -11.01 5.14 -29.89
N TYR A 487 -11.04 4.57 -31.10
CA TYR A 487 -10.61 3.20 -31.34
C TYR A 487 -9.14 2.97 -31.01
N LEU A 488 -8.26 3.90 -31.38
CA LEU A 488 -6.84 3.82 -31.04
C LEU A 488 -6.65 3.84 -29.53
N THR A 489 -7.36 4.73 -28.84
CA THR A 489 -7.29 4.89 -27.38
C THR A 489 -7.73 3.65 -26.63
N LEU A 490 -8.90 3.10 -26.98
CA LEU A 490 -9.40 1.86 -26.40
C LEU A 490 -8.47 0.67 -26.73
N SER A 491 -7.89 0.63 -27.94
CA SER A 491 -6.93 -0.40 -28.34
C SER A 491 -5.68 -0.41 -27.47
N VAL A 492 -5.12 0.77 -27.18
CA VAL A 492 -3.91 0.87 -26.34
C VAL A 492 -4.17 0.36 -24.93
N TYR A 493 -5.28 0.76 -24.29
CA TYR A 493 -5.63 0.24 -22.95
C TYR A 493 -5.92 -1.26 -22.97
N CYS A 494 -6.68 -1.74 -23.95
CA CYS A 494 -7.02 -3.15 -24.10
C CYS A 494 -5.76 -4.01 -24.32
N CYS A 495 -4.91 -3.65 -25.28
CA CYS A 495 -3.67 -4.38 -25.55
C CYS A 495 -2.72 -4.35 -24.36
N CYS A 496 -2.58 -3.21 -23.67
CA CYS A 496 -1.74 -3.10 -22.48
C CYS A 496 -2.22 -4.04 -21.37
N CYS A 497 -3.52 -4.09 -21.10
CA CYS A 497 -4.09 -4.99 -20.10
C CYS A 497 -4.02 -6.47 -20.51
N LEU A 498 -4.24 -6.81 -21.79
CA LEU A 498 -4.06 -8.19 -22.26
C LEU A 498 -2.62 -8.67 -22.10
N LEU A 499 -1.63 -7.82 -22.44
CA LEU A 499 -0.23 -8.12 -22.19
C LEU A 499 0.07 -8.24 -20.69
N ALA A 500 -0.53 -7.40 -19.86
CA ALA A 500 -0.38 -7.47 -18.40
C ALA A 500 -0.99 -8.75 -17.82
N ALA A 501 -2.10 -9.24 -18.38
CA ALA A 501 -2.69 -10.53 -18.01
C ALA A 501 -1.74 -11.69 -18.35
N VAL A 502 -1.11 -11.67 -19.53
CA VAL A 502 -0.09 -12.66 -19.92
C VAL A 502 1.12 -12.57 -18.99
N ALA A 503 1.59 -11.36 -18.68
CA ALA A 503 2.69 -11.13 -17.75
C ALA A 503 2.37 -11.65 -16.34
N ALA A 504 1.15 -11.43 -15.86
CA ALA A 504 0.68 -11.96 -14.59
C ALA A 504 0.66 -13.49 -14.59
N CYS A 505 0.16 -14.13 -15.65
CA CYS A 505 0.22 -15.60 -15.79
C CYS A 505 1.65 -16.13 -15.85
N ALA A 506 2.57 -15.39 -16.47
CA ALA A 506 3.98 -15.73 -16.61
C ALA A 506 4.81 -15.54 -15.32
N LEU A 507 4.21 -14.98 -14.25
CA LEU A 507 4.90 -14.85 -12.97
C LEU A 507 5.30 -16.24 -12.44
N PRO A 508 6.59 -16.44 -12.10
CA PRO A 508 7.13 -17.76 -11.77
C PRO A 508 6.68 -18.27 -10.39
N ILE A 509 6.27 -17.36 -9.49
CA ILE A 509 6.03 -17.68 -8.08
C ILE A 509 4.55 -17.46 -7.75
N GLU A 510 3.92 -18.46 -7.14
CA GLU A 510 2.61 -18.31 -6.47
C GLU A 510 2.84 -18.16 -4.97
N THR A 511 2.29 -17.08 -4.39
CA THR A 511 2.51 -16.70 -2.98
C THR A 511 1.39 -17.17 -2.03
N THR A 512 0.32 -17.74 -2.59
CA THR A 512 -0.86 -18.19 -1.81
C THR A 512 -0.46 -19.17 -0.69
N GLY A 513 -0.80 -18.83 0.54
CA GLY A 513 -0.53 -19.65 1.73
C GLY A 513 0.91 -19.63 2.23
N ARG A 514 1.78 -18.78 1.66
CA ARG A 514 3.15 -18.59 2.19
C ARG A 514 3.14 -17.51 3.26
N GLY A 515 3.72 -17.80 4.43
CA GLY A 515 4.06 -16.76 5.40
C GLY A 515 5.11 -15.81 4.81
N LEU A 516 5.17 -14.56 5.31
CA LEU A 516 6.22 -13.62 4.97
C LEU A 516 7.57 -14.25 5.31
N GLN A 517 8.33 -14.70 4.31
CA GLN A 517 9.57 -15.44 4.52
C GLN A 517 10.63 -14.53 5.17
N GLU A 518 11.11 -14.93 6.35
CA GLU A 518 12.23 -14.31 7.07
C GLU A 518 13.61 -14.82 6.60
N SER A 519 13.66 -15.59 5.51
CA SER A 519 14.90 -16.23 5.08
C SER A 519 15.91 -15.25 4.50
N SER A 520 17.16 -15.45 4.92
CA SER A 520 18.31 -14.70 4.44
C SER A 520 18.57 -14.98 2.95
N HIS A 521 19.19 -14.03 2.25
CA HIS A 521 19.47 -14.11 0.79
C HIS A 521 20.18 -15.42 0.35
N ARG A 522 20.88 -16.11 1.27
CA ARG A 522 21.63 -17.35 1.01
C ARG A 522 20.77 -18.62 1.10
N GLU A 523 19.86 -18.70 2.06
CA GLU A 523 18.95 -19.86 2.23
C GLU A 523 17.94 -19.93 1.08
N TRP A 524 17.47 -18.76 0.63
CA TRP A 524 16.51 -18.64 -0.45
C TRP A 524 17.03 -19.20 -1.80
N GLY A 525 18.30 -18.97 -2.11
CA GLY A 525 18.94 -19.54 -3.30
C GLY A 525 19.11 -21.07 -3.24
N GLN A 526 19.17 -21.65 -2.04
CA GLN A 526 19.32 -23.09 -1.82
C GLN A 526 17.98 -23.83 -1.83
N GLU A 527 16.91 -23.26 -1.24
CA GLU A 527 15.55 -23.83 -1.32
C GLU A 527 15.07 -24.00 -2.77
N MET A 528 15.55 -23.16 -3.68
CA MET A 528 15.14 -23.18 -5.08
C MET A 528 16.03 -24.05 -5.97
N LYS A 529 17.30 -24.26 -5.60
CA LYS A 529 18.10 -25.32 -6.23
C LYS A 529 17.69 -26.72 -5.76
N GLY A 530 17.24 -26.87 -4.51
CA GLY A 530 16.88 -28.16 -3.93
C GLY A 530 15.54 -28.75 -4.39
N ARG A 531 14.65 -27.96 -5.01
CA ARG A 531 13.33 -28.44 -5.47
C ARG A 531 13.23 -28.82 -6.95
N ASP A 532 14.20 -28.44 -7.77
CA ASP A 532 14.29 -28.91 -9.17
C ASP A 532 14.93 -30.32 -9.29
N SER A 533 15.36 -30.93 -8.18
CA SER A 533 16.11 -32.20 -8.18
C SER A 533 15.51 -33.32 -7.33
N ILE A 534 14.17 -33.38 -7.17
CA ILE A 534 13.52 -34.56 -6.56
C ILE A 534 12.84 -35.37 -7.67
N PRO A 535 13.41 -36.53 -8.10
CA PRO A 535 12.69 -37.46 -8.95
C PRO A 535 11.48 -37.99 -8.20
N ARG A 536 10.31 -38.01 -8.84
CA ARG A 536 9.12 -38.70 -8.34
C ARG A 536 9.44 -40.19 -8.17
N SER A 537 9.70 -40.64 -6.94
CA SER A 537 9.74 -42.06 -6.63
C SER A 537 8.31 -42.59 -6.59
N ASN A 538 8.01 -43.49 -7.53
CA ASN A 538 6.75 -44.23 -7.62
C ASN A 538 6.40 -44.92 -6.30
N SER A 539 5.22 -44.61 -5.77
CA SER A 539 4.55 -45.43 -4.77
C SER A 539 3.79 -46.56 -5.49
N SER A 540 4.43 -47.71 -5.66
CA SER A 540 3.77 -48.95 -6.06
C SER A 540 3.76 -49.94 -4.90
N SER A 541 2.55 -50.17 -4.37
CA SER A 541 2.01 -51.46 -3.90
C SER A 541 2.94 -52.41 -3.15
N ILE A 542 2.72 -52.57 -1.84
CA ILE A 542 2.96 -53.85 -1.14
C ILE A 542 1.74 -54.17 -0.28
N SER A 543 0.96 -55.12 -0.79
CA SER A 543 0.04 -56.00 -0.06
C SER A 543 0.75 -57.35 0.16
N GLN A 544 0.35 -58.08 1.21
CA GLN A 544 0.89 -59.36 1.74
C GLN A 544 2.03 -59.15 2.75
N GLN A 545 1.98 -59.65 4.00
CA GLN A 545 1.33 -60.84 4.57
C GLN A 545 0.51 -60.51 5.82
#